data_AF-A0A0B7AB63-F1
#
_entry.id   AF-A0A0B7AB63-F1
#
_cell.length_a   1.000
_cell.length_b   1.000
_cell.length_c   1.000
_cell.angle_alpha   90.00
_cell.angle_beta   90.00
_cell.angle_gamma   90.00
#
_symmetry.space_group_name_H-M   'P 1'
#
loop_
_entity.id
_entity.type
_entity.pdbx_description
1 polymer ?
#
loop_
_entity_poly.entity_id
_entity_poly.type
_entity_poly.pdbx_seq_one_letter_code
_entity_poly.pdbx_strand_id
1 'polypeptide(L)' 'CNRCWCSNGLEMCNRMACPPKKQPFKRCQVKGVWYNHGELTGDQCDRCMCANGHELCDKKECLVEHPHIEGCYI' A
#
# COMPACT_ATOMS: atom_id res chain seq x y z
N CYS A 1 0.29 26.28 2.63
CA CYS A 1 0.03 26.23 1.18
C CYS A 1 0.01 27.63 0.60
N ASN A 2 -0.60 28.60 1.30
CA ASN A 2 -0.47 30.00 0.95
C ASN A 2 1.01 30.41 0.94
N ARG A 3 1.37 31.23 -0.03
CA ARG A 3 2.70 31.82 -0.16
C ARG A 3 2.59 33.29 0.21
N CYS A 4 3.40 33.68 1.19
CA CYS A 4 3.53 35.07 1.62
C CYS A 4 4.87 35.63 1.15
N TRP A 5 4.89 36.91 0.82
CA TRP A 5 6.09 37.66 0.46
C TRP A 5 5.96 39.10 0.91
N CYS A 6 7.11 39.77 1.08
CA CYS A 6 7.13 41.17 1.46
C CYS A 6 7.13 42.05 0.20
N SER A 7 6.30 43.10 0.18
CA SER A 7 6.24 44.08 -0.89
C SER A 7 5.99 45.47 -0.30
N ASN A 8 6.90 46.43 -0.54
CA ASN A 8 6.82 47.79 0.00
C ASN A 8 6.62 47.87 1.52
N GLY A 9 7.29 47.00 2.28
CA GLY A 9 7.17 46.95 3.74
C GLY A 9 5.87 46.35 4.27
N LEU A 10 5.01 45.84 3.38
CA LEU A 10 3.76 45.17 3.73
C LEU A 10 3.84 43.67 3.41
N GLU A 11 3.28 42.86 4.31
CA GLU A 11 3.13 41.42 4.10
C GLU A 11 1.97 41.16 3.13
N MET A 12 2.28 40.51 2.01
CA MET A 12 1.32 40.10 1.00
C MET A 12 1.25 38.58 0.98
N CYS A 13 0.07 38.01 1.22
CA CYS A 13 -0.17 36.57 1.11
C CYS A 13 -1.20 36.29 0.03
N ASN A 14 -0.97 35.26 -0.79
CA ASN A 14 -2.03 34.74 -1.63
C ASN A 14 -3.07 33.99 -0.77
N ARG A 15 -4.32 33.94 -1.23
CA ARG A 15 -5.39 33.13 -0.63
C ARG A 15 -5.75 32.02 -1.61
N MET A 16 -5.15 30.85 -1.43
CA MET A 16 -5.41 29.68 -2.25
C MET A 16 -6.07 28.59 -1.40
N ALA A 17 -6.98 27.83 -2.00
CA ALA A 17 -7.45 26.60 -1.38
C ALA A 17 -6.27 25.63 -1.26
N CYS A 18 -5.96 25.19 -0.04
CA CYS A 18 -4.95 24.15 0.13
C CYS A 18 -5.45 22.84 -0.46
N PRO A 19 -4.58 22.06 -1.14
CA PRO A 19 -4.94 20.72 -1.56
C PRO A 19 -5.37 19.90 -0.34
N PRO A 20 -6.37 19.02 -0.47
CA PRO A 20 -6.77 18.14 0.62
C PRO A 20 -5.56 17.33 1.06
N LYS A 21 -5.41 17.15 2.37
CA LYS A 21 -4.36 16.28 2.92
C LYS A 21 -4.59 14.88 2.34
N LYS A 22 -3.62 14.36 1.58
CA LYS A 22 -3.64 12.95 1.18
C LYS A 22 -3.63 12.13 2.46
N GLN A 23 -4.71 11.38 2.71
CA GLN A 23 -4.73 10.47 3.83
C GLN A 23 -3.72 9.36 3.55
N PRO A 24 -2.77 9.08 4.47
CA PRO A 24 -1.83 8.00 4.27
C PRO A 24 -2.61 6.68 4.20
N PHE A 25 -2.25 5.83 3.24
CA PHE A 25 -2.80 4.49 3.18
C PHE A 25 -2.40 3.71 4.42
N LYS A 26 -3.34 2.94 4.98
CA LYS A 26 -3.06 2.08 6.13
C LYS A 26 -2.24 0.86 5.71
N ARG A 27 -1.34 0.42 6.59
CA ARG A 27 -0.62 -0.85 6.47
C ARG A 27 -1.53 -2.00 6.88
N CYS A 28 -1.29 -3.18 6.31
CA CYS A 28 -1.99 -4.41 6.66
C CYS A 28 -1.11 -5.26 7.57
N GLN A 29 -1.71 -5.95 8.53
CA GLN A 29 -1.02 -6.97 9.33
C GLN A 29 -1.53 -8.34 8.91
N VAL A 30 -0.67 -9.12 8.26
CA VAL A 30 -0.99 -10.47 7.78
C VAL A 30 -0.05 -11.45 8.46
N LYS A 31 -0.61 -12.43 9.18
CA LYS A 31 0.15 -13.46 9.94
C LYS A 31 1.25 -12.89 10.85
N GLY A 32 1.04 -11.69 11.41
CA GLY A 32 2.00 -11.00 12.29
C GLY A 32 3.05 -10.13 11.56
N VAL A 33 3.08 -10.14 10.23
CA VAL A 33 3.97 -9.33 9.39
C VAL A 33 3.24 -8.10 8.87
N TRP A 34 3.95 -6.96 8.80
CA TRP A 34 3.37 -5.68 8.36
C TRP A 34 3.69 -5.38 6.90
N TYR A 35 2.66 -5.21 6.09
CA TYR A 35 2.73 -4.91 4.66
C TYR A 35 2.25 -3.48 4.39
N ASN A 36 2.98 -2.74 3.56
CA ASN A 36 2.57 -1.45 3.04
C ASN A 36 1.49 -1.61 1.99
N HIS A 37 0.75 -0.54 1.75
CA HIS A 37 -0.24 -0.51 0.70
C HIS A 37 0.40 -0.84 -0.66
N GLY A 38 -0.18 -1.81 -1.37
CA GLY A 38 0.29 -2.32 -2.66
C GLY A 38 1.26 -3.49 -2.57
N GLU A 39 1.75 -3.84 -1.37
CA GLU A 39 2.61 -5.02 -1.22
C GLU A 39 1.80 -6.32 -1.33
N LEU A 40 2.42 -7.33 -1.94
CA LEU A 40 1.86 -8.67 -2.03
C LEU A 40 1.98 -9.37 -0.68
N THR A 41 0.87 -9.92 -0.20
CA THR A 41 0.77 -10.62 1.09
C THR A 41 0.57 -12.12 0.92
N GLY A 42 0.19 -12.55 -0.28
CA GLY A 42 -0.15 -13.94 -0.59
C GLY A 42 1.04 -14.73 -1.15
N ASP A 43 0.88 -16.05 -1.17
CA ASP A 43 1.84 -16.99 -1.72
C ASP A 43 1.85 -16.94 -3.27
N GLN A 44 2.66 -17.77 -3.94
CA GLN A 44 2.70 -17.86 -5.43
C GLN A 44 1.33 -18.18 -6.07
N CYS A 45 0.37 -18.53 -5.24
CA CYS A 45 -0.86 -19.23 -5.57
C CYS A 45 -2.08 -18.34 -5.36
N ASP A 46 -2.17 -17.74 -4.17
CA ASP A 46 -3.16 -16.71 -3.84
C ASP A 46 -2.58 -15.33 -4.14
N ARG A 47 -3.10 -14.63 -5.15
CA ARG A 47 -2.67 -13.27 -5.45
C ARG A 47 -3.31 -12.31 -4.45
N CYS A 48 -2.77 -12.26 -3.24
CA CYS A 48 -3.19 -11.31 -2.21
C CYS A 48 -2.33 -10.05 -2.19
N MET A 49 -2.95 -8.91 -1.94
CA MET A 49 -2.26 -7.64 -1.72
C MET A 49 -2.85 -6.85 -0.56
N CYS A 50 -2.02 -6.01 0.05
CA CYS A 50 -2.47 -5.05 1.04
C CYS A 50 -3.12 -3.82 0.38
N ALA A 51 -4.42 -3.67 0.55
CA ALA A 51 -5.20 -2.52 0.10
C ALA A 51 -5.74 -1.72 1.30
N ASN A 52 -5.10 -0.58 1.60
CA ASN A 52 -5.55 0.39 2.60
C ASN A 52 -5.95 -0.23 3.96
N GLY A 53 -5.09 -1.09 4.52
CA GLY A 53 -5.31 -1.76 5.80
C GLY A 53 -6.10 -3.07 5.73
N HIS A 54 -6.55 -3.46 4.54
CA HIS A 54 -7.24 -4.73 4.30
C HIS A 54 -6.44 -5.60 3.33
N GLU A 55 -6.36 -6.90 3.62
CA GLU A 55 -5.84 -7.87 2.67
C GLU A 55 -6.93 -8.21 1.65
N LEU A 56 -6.62 -8.05 0.36
CA LEU A 56 -7.51 -8.42 -0.75
C LEU A 56 -6.86 -9.56 -1.53
N CYS A 57 -7.55 -10.70 -1.59
CA CYS A 57 -7.09 -11.89 -2.30
C CYS A 57 -7.99 -12.18 -3.50
N ASP A 58 -7.38 -12.32 -4.67
CA ASP A 58 -8.00 -12.99 -5.81
C ASP A 58 -7.73 -14.48 -5.67
N LYS A 59 -8.68 -15.21 -5.06
CA LYS A 59 -8.59 -16.66 -4.90
C LYS A 59 -8.76 -17.28 -6.28
N LYS A 60 -7.65 -17.58 -6.93
CA LYS A 60 -7.67 -18.49 -8.07
C LYS A 60 -7.53 -19.90 -7.54
N GLU A 61 -8.26 -20.82 -8.15
CA GLU A 61 -7.97 -22.24 -8.01
C GLU A 61 -6.48 -22.43 -8.32
N CYS A 62 -5.73 -22.78 -7.28
CA CYS A 62 -4.34 -23.14 -7.41
C CYS A 62 -4.26 -24.41 -8.25
N LEU A 63 -4.08 -24.26 -9.55
CA LEU A 63 -3.67 -25.34 -10.45
C LEU A 63 -2.20 -25.68 -10.20
N VAL A 64 -1.80 -25.78 -8.93
CA VAL A 64 -0.64 -26.58 -8.58
C VAL A 64 -1.12 -28.00 -8.80
N GLU A 65 -1.03 -28.47 -10.04
CA GLU A 65 -0.79 -29.88 -10.29
C GLU A 65 0.36 -30.21 -9.35
N HIS A 66 0.11 -30.82 -8.19
CA HIS A 66 1.18 -31.25 -7.31
C HIS A 66 2.05 -32.21 -8.13
N PRO A 67 3.31 -31.92 -8.52
CA PRO A 67 4.24 -33.02 -8.55
C PRO A 67 4.47 -33.32 -7.08
N HIS A 68 3.82 -34.36 -6.58
CA HIS A 68 4.23 -35.03 -5.37
C HIS A 68 5.66 -35.55 -5.63
N ILE A 69 6.68 -34.69 -5.47
CA ILE A 69 8.07 -35.10 -5.57
C ILE A 69 8.39 -35.74 -4.22
N GLU A 70 8.09 -37.04 -4.11
CA GLU A 70 8.78 -37.88 -3.15
C GLU A 70 10.27 -37.86 -3.49
N GLY A 71 11.11 -37.30 -2.60
CA GLY A 71 12.56 -37.36 -2.81
C GLY A 71 13.42 -36.19 -2.34
N CYS A 72 13.08 -35.47 -1.27
CA CYS A 72 14.10 -34.70 -0.56
C CYS A 72 14.89 -35.63 0.36
N TYR A 73 16.04 -36.12 -0.13
CA TYR A 73 17.13 -36.64 0.68
C TYR A 73 18.25 -35.59 0.75
N ILE A 74 18.63 -35.19 1.96
CA ILE A 74 19.97 -34.69 2.30
C ILE A 74 20.67 -35.82 3.06
#